data_AF-A0A134CHP3-F1
#
_entry.id   AF-A0A134CHP3-F1
#
_cell.length_a   1.000
_cell.length_b   1.000
_cell.length_c   1.000
_cell.angle_alpha   90.00
_cell.angle_beta   90.00
_cell.angle_gamma   90.00
#
_symmetry.space_group_name_H-M   'P 1'
#
loop_
_entity.id
_entity.type
_entity.pdbx_description
1 polymer ?
#
loop_
_entity_poly.entity_id
_entity_poly.type
_entity_poly.pdbx_seq_one_letter_code
_entity_poly.pdbx_strand_id
1 'polypeptide(L)'
;MKKRVHSLEEAIADYEAITGDKIHYDPDDCFYIHVLPNFHFIIWAILEEKGERYLWLGECYGNMKEFWEYLDKVMEMNGVNIIVTATPRDGRAHIRKWKMERLPERDFTSEQGIRYHVLKGYRKNLSRSRDW
;
A
#
# COMPACT_ATOMS: atom_id res chain seq x y z
N MET A 1 -12.97 15.70 13.44
CA MET A 1 -13.18 16.43 12.17
C MET A 1 -12.13 15.90 11.20
N LYS A 2 -12.50 15.33 10.03
CA LYS A 2 -11.51 14.85 9.06
C LYS A 2 -10.75 16.07 8.51
N LYS A 3 -9.44 16.15 8.74
CA LYS A 3 -8.58 17.21 8.19
C LYS A 3 -8.63 17.08 6.67
N ARG A 4 -8.98 18.15 5.97
CA ARG A 4 -8.80 18.24 4.52
C ARG A 4 -7.35 18.67 4.32
N VAL A 5 -6.58 17.84 3.65
CA VAL A 5 -5.28 18.19 3.08
C VAL A 5 -5.52 18.75 1.66
N HIS A 6 -4.61 19.54 1.10
CA HIS A 6 -4.78 20.29 -0.17
C HIS A 6 -3.63 20.12 -1.16
N SER A 7 -2.60 19.34 -0.81
CA SER A 7 -1.51 18.96 -1.70
C SER A 7 -0.92 17.59 -1.31
N LEU A 8 -0.04 17.03 -2.14
CA LEU A 8 0.68 15.79 -1.82
C LEU A 8 1.59 15.98 -0.62
N GLU A 9 2.29 17.11 -0.55
CA GLU A 9 3.20 17.48 0.53
C GLU A 9 2.45 17.58 1.86
N GLU A 10 1.25 18.18 1.86
CA GLU A 10 0.39 18.24 3.04
C GLU A 10 -0.07 16.85 3.48
N ALA A 11 -0.40 15.97 2.53
CA ALA A 11 -0.83 14.61 2.82
C ALA A 11 0.31 13.74 3.37
N ILE A 12 1.52 13.89 2.82
CA ILE A 12 2.75 13.27 3.32
C ILE A 12 3.03 13.78 4.74
N ALA A 13 3.06 15.09 4.96
CA ALA A 13 3.34 15.66 6.28
C ALA A 13 2.32 15.21 7.35
N ASP A 14 1.04 15.07 6.98
CA ASP A 14 0.01 14.53 7.88
C ASP A 14 0.24 13.05 8.20
N TYR A 15 0.59 12.23 7.19
CA TYR A 15 0.96 10.84 7.39
C TYR A 15 2.18 10.70 8.32
N GLU A 16 3.24 11.45 8.07
CA GLU A 16 4.46 11.42 8.89
C GLU A 16 4.17 11.84 10.33
N ALA A 17 3.35 12.87 10.54
CA ALA A 17 2.96 13.31 11.88
C ALA A 17 2.11 12.27 12.64
N ILE A 18 1.23 11.54 11.94
CA ILE A 18 0.35 10.53 12.54
C ILE A 18 1.10 9.22 12.83
N THR A 19 1.99 8.82 11.92
CA THR A 19 2.66 7.52 11.99
C THR A 19 4.01 7.57 12.68
N GLY A 20 4.68 8.72 12.66
CA GLY A 20 6.08 8.86 13.04
C GLY A 20 7.05 8.39 11.95
N ASP A 21 6.55 7.87 10.82
CA ASP A 21 7.37 7.45 9.69
C ASP A 21 7.82 8.67 8.88
N LYS A 22 8.89 8.50 8.09
CA LYS A 22 9.34 9.48 7.10
C LYS A 22 9.17 8.90 5.71
N ILE A 23 8.43 9.60 4.85
CA ILE A 23 8.26 9.19 3.46
C ILE A 23 9.47 9.68 2.69
N HIS A 24 10.28 8.74 2.27
CA HIS A 24 11.34 8.97 1.30
C HIS A 24 10.80 8.52 -0.05
N TYR A 25 10.54 9.48 -0.94
CA TYR A 25 10.14 9.22 -2.31
C TYR A 25 11.16 9.86 -3.23
N ASP A 26 11.83 9.04 -4.04
CA ASP A 26 12.65 9.52 -5.14
C ASP A 26 11.77 9.61 -6.40
N PRO A 27 11.72 10.75 -7.11
CA PRO A 27 11.08 10.85 -8.42
C PRO A 27 11.59 9.81 -9.44
N ASP A 28 12.81 9.30 -9.26
CA ASP A 28 13.42 8.26 -10.09
C ASP A 28 13.00 6.83 -9.68
N ASP A 29 12.30 6.66 -8.55
CA ASP A 29 11.79 5.36 -8.15
C ASP A 29 10.67 4.88 -9.10
N CYS A 30 10.59 3.56 -9.30
CA CYS A 30 9.55 2.92 -10.12
C CYS A 30 8.13 2.95 -9.50
N PHE A 31 7.89 3.82 -8.51
CA PHE A 31 6.62 3.92 -7.79
C PHE A 31 5.73 5.02 -8.37
N TYR A 32 4.46 4.70 -8.54
CA TYR A 32 3.41 5.63 -8.91
C TYR A 32 2.74 6.17 -7.65
N ILE A 33 2.59 7.49 -7.59
CA ILE A 33 1.78 8.17 -6.57
C ILE A 33 0.43 8.53 -7.18
N HIS A 34 -0.66 8.12 -6.53
CA HIS A 34 -1.99 8.60 -6.86
C HIS A 34 -2.60 9.37 -5.68
N VAL A 35 -3.05 10.59 -5.95
CA VAL A 35 -3.75 11.45 -4.99
C VAL A 35 -5.25 11.40 -5.32
N LEU A 36 -6.03 10.84 -4.39
CA LEU A 36 -7.49 10.76 -4.50
C LEU A 36 -8.17 12.03 -3.97
N PRO A 37 -9.44 12.29 -4.33
CA PRO A 37 -10.21 13.39 -3.76
C PRO A 37 -10.21 13.38 -2.22
N ASN A 38 -10.08 14.54 -1.60
CA ASN A 38 -9.78 14.72 -0.17
C ASN A 38 -8.33 14.38 0.25
N PHE A 39 -7.43 14.28 -0.73
CA PHE A 39 -5.98 14.19 -0.58
C PHE A 39 -5.53 12.99 0.25
N HIS A 40 -6.24 11.88 0.06
CA HIS A 40 -5.68 10.57 0.35
C HIS A 40 -4.60 10.26 -0.69
N PHE A 41 -3.47 9.70 -0.28
CA PHE A 41 -2.46 9.24 -1.24
C PHE A 41 -2.23 7.75 -1.12
N ILE A 42 -1.77 7.17 -2.22
CA ILE A 42 -1.33 5.79 -2.30
C ILE A 42 -0.09 5.71 -3.18
N ILE A 43 0.93 5.04 -2.66
CA ILE A 43 2.16 4.70 -3.38
C ILE A 43 2.04 3.23 -3.82
N TRP A 44 2.23 2.97 -5.11
CA TRP A 44 2.17 1.60 -5.64
C TRP A 44 3.06 1.42 -6.87
N ALA A 45 3.45 0.19 -7.17
CA ALA A 45 4.15 -0.15 -8.42
C ALA A 45 3.65 -1.49 -8.97
N ILE A 46 3.83 -1.73 -10.27
CA ILE A 46 3.80 -3.09 -10.81
C ILE A 46 5.23 -3.58 -10.92
N LEU A 47 5.55 -4.63 -10.18
CA LEU A 47 6.89 -5.23 -10.16
C LEU A 47 6.83 -6.63 -10.77
N GLU A 48 7.96 -7.09 -11.29
CA GLU A 48 8.16 -8.45 -11.75
C GLU A 48 9.43 -9.01 -11.12
N GLU A 49 9.28 -10.15 -10.44
CA GLU A 49 10.41 -10.83 -9.82
C GLU A 49 10.29 -12.33 -10.11
N LYS A 50 11.35 -12.94 -10.64
CA LYS A 50 11.39 -14.38 -10.98
C LYS A 50 10.21 -14.82 -11.87
N GLY A 51 9.76 -13.94 -12.77
CA GLY A 51 8.63 -14.18 -13.67
C GLY A 51 7.25 -14.06 -13.03
N GLU A 52 7.15 -13.69 -11.75
CA GLU A 52 5.88 -13.40 -11.09
C GLU A 52 5.65 -11.87 -11.06
N ARG A 53 4.61 -11.42 -11.75
CA ARG A 53 4.21 -10.00 -11.80
C ARG A 53 3.15 -9.69 -10.74
N TYR A 54 3.37 -8.67 -9.92
CA TYR A 54 2.50 -8.30 -8.81
C TYR A 54 2.40 -6.79 -8.62
N LEU A 55 1.32 -6.34 -7.99
CA LEU A 55 1.18 -4.97 -7.51
C LEU A 55 1.87 -4.87 -6.15
N TRP A 56 2.85 -3.99 -6.02
CA TRP A 56 3.38 -3.57 -4.73
C TRP A 56 2.56 -2.41 -4.20
N LEU A 57 1.99 -2.58 -3.00
CA LEU A 57 1.33 -1.53 -2.24
C LEU A 57 2.30 -1.02 -1.17
N GLY A 58 2.79 0.20 -1.39
CA GLY A 58 3.60 0.96 -0.44
C GLY A 58 2.73 1.70 0.57
N GLU A 59 3.18 2.89 0.98
CA GLU A 59 2.48 3.75 1.92
C GLU A 59 1.15 4.22 1.34
N CYS A 60 0.12 4.24 2.19
CA CYS A 60 -1.15 4.84 1.85
C CYS A 60 -1.75 5.55 3.06
N TYR A 61 -2.40 6.68 2.81
CA TYR A 61 -3.04 7.50 3.83
C TYR A 61 -4.44 7.88 3.40
N GLY A 62 -5.45 7.38 4.11
CA GLY A 62 -6.84 7.73 3.82
C GLY A 62 -7.85 6.63 4.00
N ASN A 63 -8.90 6.69 3.20
CA ASN A 63 -9.98 5.72 3.22
C ASN A 63 -9.62 4.45 2.44
N MET A 64 -9.38 3.35 3.16
CA MET A 64 -9.04 2.06 2.57
C MET A 64 -10.05 1.57 1.54
N LYS A 65 -11.35 1.87 1.69
CA LYS A 65 -12.36 1.44 0.72
C LYS A 65 -12.13 2.05 -0.67
N GLU A 66 -11.80 3.34 -0.71
CA GLU A 66 -11.51 4.07 -1.96
C GLU A 66 -10.23 3.53 -2.61
N PHE A 67 -9.21 3.21 -1.80
CA PHE A 67 -7.98 2.57 -2.28
C PHE A 67 -8.24 1.21 -2.92
N TRP A 68 -9.13 0.38 -2.34
CA TRP A 68 -9.41 -0.93 -2.91
C TRP A 68 -10.12 -0.87 -4.26
N GLU A 69 -11.04 0.07 -4.45
CA GLU A 69 -11.69 0.26 -5.75
C GLU A 69 -10.70 0.75 -6.81
N TYR A 70 -9.78 1.65 -6.43
CA TYR A 70 -8.72 2.12 -7.31
C TYR A 70 -7.73 0.99 -7.67
N LEU A 71 -7.19 0.29 -6.67
CA LEU A 71 -6.22 -0.79 -6.87
C LEU A 71 -6.82 -1.96 -7.66
N ASP A 72 -8.08 -2.31 -7.44
CA ASP A 72 -8.77 -3.36 -8.21
C ASP A 72 -8.78 -3.05 -9.71
N LYS A 73 -9.04 -1.79 -10.08
CA LYS A 73 -8.98 -1.33 -11.48
C LYS A 73 -7.55 -1.32 -12.02
N VAL A 74 -6.58 -0.84 -11.25
CA VAL A 74 -5.15 -0.87 -11.66
C VAL A 74 -4.69 -2.29 -11.94
N MET A 75 -5.03 -3.23 -11.04
CA MET A 75 -4.70 -4.64 -11.19
C MET A 75 -5.38 -5.26 -12.42
N GLU A 76 -6.65 -4.94 -12.67
CA GLU A 76 -7.38 -5.37 -13.87
C GLU A 76 -6.72 -4.89 -15.16
N MET A 77 -6.46 -3.58 -15.27
CA MET A 77 -5.87 -2.95 -16.45
C MET A 77 -4.47 -3.49 -16.77
N ASN A 78 -3.74 -3.96 -15.74
CA ASN A 78 -2.40 -4.51 -15.90
C ASN A 78 -2.37 -6.04 -16.01
N GLY A 79 -3.51 -6.73 -15.92
CA GLY A 79 -3.57 -8.20 -15.92
C GLY A 79 -2.88 -8.84 -14.70
N VAL A 80 -2.87 -8.15 -13.56
CA VAL A 80 -2.19 -8.59 -12.34
C VAL A 80 -3.21 -9.10 -11.33
N ASN A 81 -2.93 -10.26 -10.71
CA ASN A 81 -3.82 -10.88 -9.72
C ASN A 81 -3.26 -10.89 -8.30
N ILE A 82 -1.98 -10.56 -8.14
CA ILE A 82 -1.25 -10.63 -6.88
C ILE A 82 -0.97 -9.22 -6.39
N ILE A 83 -1.20 -9.00 -5.10
CA ILE A 83 -0.82 -7.77 -4.39
C ILE A 83 0.14 -8.14 -3.27
N VAL A 84 1.21 -7.37 -3.12
CA VAL A 84 2.20 -7.51 -2.05
C VAL A 84 2.30 -6.19 -1.31
N THR A 85 2.42 -6.24 0.01
CA THR A 85 2.65 -5.05 0.84
C THR A 85 3.62 -5.38 1.97
N ALA A 86 4.27 -4.36 2.50
CA ALA A 86 5.14 -4.46 3.66
C ALA A 86 4.62 -3.55 4.77
N THR A 87 4.66 -4.02 6.01
CA THR A 87 4.20 -3.23 7.15
C THR A 87 5.11 -3.44 8.37
N PRO A 88 5.43 -2.40 9.14
CA PRO A 88 6.19 -2.54 10.38
C PRO A 88 5.31 -3.10 11.52
N ARG A 89 4.00 -3.25 11.29
CA ARG A 89 3.03 -3.81 12.24
C ARG A 89 2.95 -5.32 12.11
N ASP A 90 2.40 -6.02 13.09
CA ASP A 90 2.30 -7.49 13.11
C ASP A 90 1.47 -8.13 11.96
N GLY A 91 0.84 -7.34 11.09
CA GLY A 91 0.09 -7.82 9.93
C GLY A 91 -1.27 -8.46 10.25
N ARG A 92 -1.69 -8.57 11.52
CA ARG A 92 -2.93 -9.29 11.89
C ARG A 92 -4.20 -8.72 11.24
N ALA A 93 -4.24 -7.41 11.02
CA ALA A 93 -5.36 -6.76 10.32
C ALA A 93 -5.42 -7.18 8.84
N HIS A 94 -4.28 -7.14 8.15
CA HIS A 94 -4.12 -7.55 6.76
C HIS A 94 -4.53 -9.02 6.55
N ILE A 95 -4.07 -9.90 7.43
CA ILE A 95 -4.39 -11.33 7.36
C ILE A 95 -5.89 -11.56 7.59
N ARG A 96 -6.46 -10.99 8.66
CA ARG A 96 -7.86 -11.28 9.02
C ARG A 96 -8.87 -10.63 8.07
N LYS A 97 -8.66 -9.35 7.76
CA LYS A 97 -9.59 -8.52 6.98
C LYS A 97 -9.38 -8.69 5.48
N TRP A 98 -8.13 -8.70 5.01
CA TRP A 98 -7.81 -8.71 3.58
C TRP A 98 -7.41 -10.09 3.07
N LYS A 99 -7.42 -11.10 3.95
CA LYS A 99 -7.07 -12.49 3.62
C LYS A 99 -5.70 -12.58 2.95
N MET A 100 -4.77 -11.77 3.45
CA MET A 100 -3.36 -11.83 3.04
C MET A 100 -2.63 -12.92 3.83
N GLU A 101 -1.58 -13.45 3.22
CA GLU A 101 -0.69 -14.46 3.74
C GLU A 101 0.66 -13.82 4.03
N ARG A 102 1.35 -14.27 5.08
CA ARG A 102 2.71 -13.80 5.37
C ARG A 102 3.68 -14.39 4.35
N LEU A 103 4.67 -13.59 3.96
CA LEU A 103 5.87 -14.03 3.24
C LEU A 103 7.12 -13.73 4.07
N PRO A 104 7.38 -14.48 5.16
CA PRO A 104 8.48 -14.18 6.08
C PRO A 104 9.85 -14.20 5.42
N GLU A 105 10.02 -14.97 4.35
CA GLU A 105 11.25 -15.05 3.55
C GLU A 105 11.57 -13.75 2.80
N ARG A 106 10.61 -12.83 2.71
CA ARG A 106 10.76 -11.50 2.11
C ARG A 106 10.75 -10.36 3.14
N ASP A 107 10.60 -10.66 4.44
CA ASP A 107 10.73 -9.65 5.50
C ASP A 107 12.11 -8.96 5.39
N PHE A 108 12.14 -7.66 5.64
CA PHE A 108 13.37 -6.87 5.58
C PHE A 108 13.44 -5.86 6.72
N THR A 109 14.63 -5.29 6.93
CA THR A 109 14.84 -4.19 7.88
C THR A 109 15.25 -2.97 7.07
N SER A 110 14.59 -1.83 7.27
CA SER A 110 14.97 -0.58 6.61
C SER A 110 16.34 -0.09 7.09
N GLU A 111 16.93 0.86 6.39
CA GLU A 111 18.20 1.48 6.80
C GLU A 111 18.12 2.12 8.20
N GLN A 112 16.93 2.56 8.60
CA GLN A 112 16.63 3.12 9.91
C GLN A 112 16.42 2.05 11.00
N GLY A 113 16.61 0.76 10.69
CA GLY A 113 16.47 -0.34 11.65
C GLY A 113 15.03 -0.82 11.90
N ILE A 114 14.06 -0.35 11.11
CA ILE A 114 12.66 -0.75 11.26
C ILE A 114 12.42 -2.07 10.54
N ARG A 115 11.91 -3.08 11.25
CA ARG A 115 11.58 -4.38 10.66
C ARG A 115 10.21 -4.32 9.96
N TYR A 116 10.19 -4.67 8.68
CA TYR A 116 8.99 -4.79 7.87
C TYR A 116 8.61 -6.24 7.63
N HIS A 117 7.32 -6.50 7.80
CA HIS A 117 6.69 -7.79 7.56
C HIS A 117 6.00 -7.79 6.21
N VAL A 118 6.40 -8.70 5.33
CA VAL A 118 5.85 -8.79 3.97
C VAL A 118 4.63 -9.71 3.95
N LEU A 119 3.60 -9.27 3.22
CA LEU A 119 2.35 -9.98 3.03
C LEU A 119 1.97 -10.04 1.56
N LYS A 120 1.40 -11.18 1.14
CA LYS A 120 0.86 -11.43 -0.20
C LYS A 120 -0.63 -11.63 -0.13
N GLY A 121 -1.35 -11.04 -1.07
CA GLY A 121 -2.79 -11.19 -1.23
C GLY A 121 -3.15 -11.39 -2.70
N TYR A 122 -4.45 -11.56 -2.93
CA TYR A 122 -5.00 -11.78 -4.26
C TYR A 122 -6.13 -10.79 -4.52
N ARG A 123 -6.21 -10.30 -5.76
CA ARG A 123 -7.24 -9.35 -6.23
C ARG A 123 -8.66 -9.77 -5.81
N LYS A 124 -9.00 -11.05 -5.95
CA LYS A 124 -10.31 -11.63 -5.56
C LYS A 124 -10.70 -11.42 -4.09
N ASN A 125 -9.72 -11.20 -3.21
CA ASN A 125 -9.95 -10.96 -1.79
C ASN A 125 -10.12 -9.47 -1.48
N LEU A 126 -9.60 -8.57 -2.33
CA LEU A 126 -9.76 -7.12 -2.21
C LEU A 126 -11.21 -6.68 -2.47
N SER A 127 -11.90 -7.34 -3.40
CA SER A 127 -13.32 -7.06 -3.69
C SER A 127 -14.24 -7.46 -2.54
N ARG A 128 -13.88 -8.48 -1.75
CA ARG A 128 -14.62 -8.94 -0.56
C ARG A 128 -14.47 -8.03 0.65
N SER A 129 -13.44 -7.17 0.68
CA SER A 129 -13.25 -6.18 1.76
C SER A 129 -14.07 -4.91 1.57
N ARG A 130 -14.91 -4.81 0.52
CA ARG A 130 -15.81 -3.66 0.28
C ARG A 130 -16.97 -3.55 1.29
N ASP A 131 -17.27 -4.64 1.99
CA ASP A 131 -18.42 -4.78 2.90
C ASP A 131 -18.05 -4.60 4.39
N TRP A 132 -16.82 -4.18 4.69
CA TRP A 132 -16.29 -3.98 6.05
C TRP A 132 -16.02 -2.52 6.39
#